data_AF-A0A2G5VRX5-F1
#
_entry.id   AF-A0A2G5VRX5-F1
#
_cell.length_a   1.000
_cell.length_b   1.000
_cell.length_c   1.000
_cell.angle_alpha   90.00
_cell.angle_beta   90.00
_cell.angle_gamma   90.00
#
_symmetry.space_group_name_H-M   'P 1'
#
loop_
_entity.id
_entity.type
_entity.pdbx_description
1 polymer ?
#
loop_
_entity_poly.entity_id
_entity_poly.type
_entity_poly.pdbx_seq_one_letter_code
_entity_poly.pdbx_strand_id
1 'polypeptide(L)'
;MPVREVSRLPELNEILETSDSNRLIIVDFFANWCGPCRMISPAFERMSMEFGNATFLKVNTDLARDVVMRYSISAMPTFLFFKNKQQVDSVRGANESAIISTIRKHYSSTPANPNAASDEEKKFLERFVGYTELRKMHTDEVFKALARSVMPDGISDRLESGEDEKKVLQELLDWFKNDFFAWFDRPTCPKCTLKCTTEGLNGTPTKEEKDGGAGRVEVYICDGCNSEMRFPRYNDPSKLLQTCTGRCGEWANCFGLILSAAGLENRFVLDTTDHVWNEVYLKKEQRWIHVDPCENTMDRPLLYTRGWKKQLKYCIAYGHDHVADVTWRYVFDSKKLVAEERNEVRQGVLENFLGKLNARQMAGATEERKRELAVRRVCELMEMMVLEAKNQRIGWEKLGEDMGGRTTVCSHLASVNAHAVILRLSGYKLQNS
;
A
#
# COMPACT_ATOMS: atom_id res chain seq x y z
N MET A 1 -11.87 -9.38 -22.01
CA MET A 1 -10.77 -8.70 -22.74
C MET A 1 -11.12 -8.73 -24.22
N PRO A 2 -10.71 -7.73 -25.03
CA PRO A 2 -10.97 -7.78 -26.48
C PRO A 2 -10.24 -8.97 -27.13
N VAL A 3 -10.81 -9.51 -28.22
CA VAL A 3 -10.21 -10.60 -28.99
C VAL A 3 -8.93 -10.10 -29.66
N ARG A 4 -7.80 -10.78 -29.42
CA ARG A 4 -6.49 -10.40 -29.98
C ARG A 4 -6.21 -11.19 -31.25
N GLU A 5 -5.72 -10.52 -32.28
CA GLU A 5 -5.24 -11.18 -33.50
C GLU A 5 -3.79 -11.66 -33.34
N VAL A 6 -3.51 -12.87 -33.84
CA VAL A 6 -2.17 -13.48 -33.82
C VAL A 6 -1.84 -13.90 -35.24
N SER A 7 -0.65 -13.51 -35.72
CA SER A 7 -0.30 -13.65 -37.15
C SER A 7 0.77 -14.70 -37.45
N ARG A 8 1.44 -15.23 -36.42
CA ARG A 8 2.57 -16.16 -36.57
C ARG A 8 2.73 -17.10 -35.38
N LEU A 9 3.36 -18.24 -35.60
CA LEU A 9 3.54 -19.29 -34.60
C LEU A 9 4.40 -18.88 -33.39
N PRO A 10 5.51 -18.13 -33.53
CA PRO A 10 6.27 -17.68 -32.37
C PRO A 10 5.45 -16.82 -31.40
N GLU A 11 4.58 -15.96 -31.92
CA GLU A 11 3.70 -15.11 -31.10
C GLU A 11 2.66 -15.96 -30.37
N LEU A 12 2.06 -16.95 -31.03
CA LEU A 12 1.13 -17.87 -30.38
C LEU A 12 1.82 -18.68 -29.28
N ASN A 13 3.01 -19.19 -29.55
CA ASN A 13 3.79 -19.96 -28.57
C ASN A 13 4.18 -19.11 -27.37
N GLU A 14 4.61 -17.87 -27.57
CA GLU A 14 4.90 -16.94 -26.48
C GLU A 14 3.67 -16.71 -25.59
N ILE A 15 2.50 -16.50 -26.18
CA ILE A 15 1.24 -16.35 -25.44
C ILE A 15 0.90 -17.61 -24.64
N LEU A 16 1.08 -18.80 -25.23
CA LEU A 16 0.84 -20.07 -24.54
C LEU A 16 1.84 -20.28 -23.39
N GLU A 17 3.13 -20.02 -23.61
CA GLU A 17 4.20 -20.26 -22.63
C GLU A 17 4.15 -19.31 -21.43
N THR A 18 3.75 -18.06 -21.67
CA THR A 18 3.60 -17.02 -20.63
C THR A 18 2.26 -17.07 -19.92
N SER A 19 1.34 -17.94 -20.36
CA SER A 19 0.01 -18.05 -19.76
C SER A 19 0.01 -18.80 -18.43
N ASP A 20 -0.82 -18.32 -17.50
CA ASP A 20 -1.09 -18.97 -16.22
C ASP A 20 -1.72 -20.36 -16.43
N SER A 21 -1.33 -21.33 -15.61
CA SER A 21 -1.77 -22.74 -15.73
C SER A 21 -3.29 -22.92 -15.60
N ASN A 22 -3.97 -22.01 -14.90
CA ASN A 22 -5.41 -22.04 -14.69
C ASN A 22 -6.20 -21.20 -15.71
N ARG A 23 -5.50 -20.47 -16.60
CA ARG A 23 -6.12 -19.62 -17.62
C ARG A 23 -6.45 -20.43 -18.88
N LEU A 24 -7.70 -20.34 -19.33
CA LEU A 24 -8.14 -20.93 -20.60
C LEU A 24 -7.81 -19.98 -21.75
N ILE A 25 -7.22 -20.51 -22.83
CA ILE A 25 -6.97 -19.77 -24.07
C ILE A 25 -7.81 -20.41 -25.17
N ILE A 26 -8.58 -19.60 -25.88
CA ILE A 26 -9.40 -20.02 -27.01
C ILE A 26 -8.88 -19.33 -28.26
N VAL A 27 -8.61 -20.11 -29.32
CA VAL A 27 -8.08 -19.60 -30.58
C VAL A 27 -9.06 -19.91 -31.70
N ASP A 28 -9.63 -18.87 -32.30
CA ASP A 28 -10.48 -18.93 -33.50
C ASP A 28 -9.62 -18.90 -34.77
N PHE A 29 -9.63 -19.99 -35.54
CA PHE A 29 -8.99 -20.07 -36.85
C PHE A 29 -10.00 -19.73 -37.95
N PHE A 30 -9.83 -18.56 -38.57
CA PHE A 30 -10.80 -17.97 -39.49
C PHE A 30 -10.17 -17.54 -40.83
N ALA A 31 -11.01 -17.19 -41.80
CA ALA A 31 -10.61 -16.51 -43.03
C ALA A 31 -11.62 -15.41 -43.39
N ASN A 32 -11.17 -14.34 -44.06
CA ASN A 32 -12.03 -13.18 -44.36
C ASN A 32 -13.18 -13.52 -45.33
N TRP A 33 -12.94 -14.44 -46.25
CA TRP A 33 -13.91 -14.91 -47.24
C TRP A 33 -14.92 -15.91 -46.66
N CYS A 34 -14.64 -16.51 -45.50
CA CYS A 34 -15.47 -17.53 -44.86
C CYS A 34 -16.79 -16.95 -44.29
N GLY A 35 -17.91 -17.33 -44.90
CA GLY A 35 -19.26 -16.93 -44.46
C GLY A 35 -19.59 -17.33 -43.01
N PRO A 36 -19.43 -18.61 -42.62
CA PRO A 36 -19.67 -19.05 -41.24
C PRO A 36 -18.80 -18.33 -40.20
N CYS A 37 -17.57 -17.96 -40.56
CA CYS A 37 -16.66 -17.20 -39.69
C CYS A 37 -17.21 -15.80 -39.39
N ARG A 38 -17.75 -15.11 -40.41
CA ARG A 38 -18.42 -13.81 -40.21
C ARG A 38 -19.66 -13.91 -39.34
N MET A 39 -20.39 -15.03 -39.40
CA MET A 39 -21.57 -15.25 -38.57
C MET A 39 -21.24 -15.42 -37.08
N ILE A 40 -20.17 -16.16 -36.75
CA ILE A 40 -19.83 -16.47 -35.35
C ILE A 40 -18.99 -15.37 -34.67
N SER A 41 -18.27 -14.54 -35.43
CA SER A 41 -17.37 -13.51 -34.90
C SER A 41 -18.03 -12.57 -33.86
N PRO A 42 -19.25 -12.02 -34.07
CA PRO A 42 -19.91 -11.20 -33.04
C PRO A 42 -20.23 -11.97 -31.76
N ALA A 43 -20.55 -13.26 -31.86
CA ALA A 43 -20.79 -14.11 -30.70
C ALA A 43 -19.48 -14.39 -29.94
N PHE A 44 -18.39 -14.65 -30.66
CA PHE A 44 -17.08 -14.87 -30.07
C PHE A 44 -16.56 -13.63 -29.33
N GLU A 45 -16.80 -12.43 -29.87
CA GLU A 45 -16.52 -11.16 -29.18
C GLU A 45 -17.38 -10.99 -27.91
N ARG A 46 -18.67 -11.34 -27.96
CA ARG A 46 -19.51 -11.35 -26.74
C ARG A 46 -18.99 -12.32 -25.68
N MET A 47 -18.59 -13.52 -26.08
CA MET A 47 -17.99 -14.49 -25.16
C MET A 47 -16.69 -13.96 -24.53
N SER A 48 -15.88 -13.21 -25.27
CA SER A 48 -14.65 -12.62 -24.75
C SER A 48 -14.89 -11.53 -23.69
N MET A 49 -16.09 -10.95 -23.69
CA MET A 49 -16.58 -10.06 -22.66
C MET A 49 -17.17 -10.84 -21.47
N GLU A 50 -17.95 -11.89 -21.72
CA GLU A 50 -18.58 -12.72 -20.68
C GLU A 50 -17.55 -13.52 -19.86
N PHE A 51 -16.61 -14.17 -20.52
CA PHE A 51 -15.59 -15.03 -19.89
C PHE A 51 -14.29 -14.26 -19.66
N GLY A 52 -14.33 -13.25 -18.81
CA GLY A 52 -13.20 -12.34 -18.56
C GLY A 52 -11.92 -12.99 -18.02
N ASN A 53 -12.00 -14.25 -17.58
CA ASN A 53 -10.88 -15.06 -17.09
C ASN A 53 -10.25 -15.99 -18.14
N ALA A 54 -10.65 -15.84 -19.40
CA ALA A 54 -10.05 -16.55 -20.51
C ALA A 54 -9.41 -15.56 -21.49
N THR A 55 -8.47 -16.05 -22.29
CA THR A 55 -7.88 -15.29 -23.40
C THR A 55 -8.53 -15.74 -24.69
N PHE A 56 -9.01 -14.79 -25.48
CA PHE A 56 -9.61 -15.04 -26.79
C PHE A 56 -8.69 -14.49 -27.86
N LEU A 57 -8.27 -15.38 -28.76
CA LEU A 57 -7.38 -15.10 -29.87
C LEU A 57 -8.08 -15.44 -31.19
N LYS A 58 -7.70 -14.75 -32.25
CA LYS A 58 -8.07 -15.10 -33.63
C LYS A 58 -6.83 -15.19 -34.50
N VAL A 59 -6.82 -16.16 -35.41
CA VAL A 59 -5.72 -16.43 -36.34
C VAL A 59 -6.29 -16.53 -37.75
N ASN A 60 -5.83 -15.64 -38.63
CA ASN A 60 -6.22 -15.68 -40.03
C ASN A 60 -5.43 -16.78 -40.75
N THR A 61 -6.12 -17.80 -41.25
CA THR A 61 -5.50 -18.97 -41.87
C THR A 61 -4.85 -18.66 -43.22
N ASP A 62 -5.24 -17.58 -43.90
CA ASP A 62 -4.62 -17.13 -45.14
C ASP A 62 -3.22 -16.52 -44.89
N LEU A 63 -3.03 -15.91 -43.71
CA LEU A 63 -1.82 -15.16 -43.34
C LEU A 63 -0.84 -15.98 -42.49
N ALA A 64 -1.34 -16.78 -41.56
CA ALA A 64 -0.55 -17.49 -40.54
C ALA A 64 -0.32 -18.98 -40.91
N ARG A 65 0.31 -19.24 -42.06
CA ARG A 65 0.46 -20.61 -42.61
C ARG A 65 1.23 -21.55 -41.69
N ASP A 66 2.22 -21.05 -40.97
CA ASP A 66 3.01 -21.78 -39.98
C ASP A 66 2.14 -22.31 -38.83
N VAL A 67 1.20 -21.49 -38.33
CA VAL A 67 0.24 -21.90 -37.31
C VAL A 67 -0.73 -22.95 -37.84
N VAL A 68 -1.26 -22.74 -39.05
CA VAL A 68 -2.19 -23.67 -39.72
C VAL A 68 -1.58 -25.07 -39.85
N MET A 69 -0.32 -25.14 -40.31
CA MET A 69 0.41 -26.41 -40.42
C MET A 69 0.67 -27.05 -39.05
N ARG A 70 1.09 -26.26 -38.05
CA ARG A 70 1.43 -26.78 -36.71
C ARG A 70 0.25 -27.45 -36.00
N TYR A 71 -0.95 -26.92 -36.20
CA TYR A 71 -2.18 -27.39 -35.56
C TYR A 71 -3.12 -28.15 -36.52
N SER A 72 -2.65 -28.46 -37.74
CA SER A 72 -3.39 -29.24 -38.75
C SER A 72 -4.80 -28.71 -39.03
N ILE A 73 -4.95 -27.40 -39.17
CA ILE A 73 -6.25 -26.77 -39.42
C ILE A 73 -6.68 -27.02 -40.87
N SER A 74 -7.80 -27.72 -41.05
CA SER A 74 -8.32 -28.10 -42.37
C SER A 74 -9.70 -27.53 -42.70
N ALA A 75 -10.34 -26.83 -41.77
CA ALA A 75 -11.65 -26.22 -41.94
C ALA A 75 -11.77 -24.96 -41.09
N MET A 76 -12.54 -23.97 -41.56
CA MET A 76 -12.83 -22.74 -40.83
C MET A 76 -14.34 -22.54 -40.64
N PRO A 77 -14.79 -21.99 -39.49
CA PRO A 77 -13.97 -21.71 -38.32
C PRO A 77 -13.61 -23.01 -37.57
N THR A 78 -12.42 -23.07 -36.99
CA THR A 78 -12.04 -24.10 -36.00
C THR A 78 -11.59 -23.38 -34.74
N PHE A 79 -12.08 -23.82 -33.59
CA PHE A 79 -11.73 -23.29 -32.28
C PHE A 79 -10.88 -24.30 -31.54
N LEU A 80 -9.69 -23.90 -31.11
CA LEU A 80 -8.84 -24.71 -30.24
C LEU A 80 -8.82 -24.14 -28.83
N PHE A 81 -8.84 -25.03 -27.84
CA PHE A 81 -8.85 -24.68 -26.41
C PHE A 81 -7.56 -25.16 -25.78
N PHE A 82 -6.84 -24.25 -25.13
CA PHE A 82 -5.61 -24.54 -24.43
C PHE A 82 -5.72 -24.22 -22.95
N LYS A 83 -5.22 -25.10 -22.10
CA LYS A 83 -5.10 -24.89 -20.66
C LYS A 83 -3.84 -25.60 -20.19
N ASN A 84 -3.12 -24.99 -19.24
CA ASN A 84 -1.83 -25.50 -18.79
C ASN A 84 -0.88 -25.83 -19.95
N LYS A 85 -0.81 -24.93 -20.95
CA LYS A 85 0.05 -25.03 -22.14
C LYS A 85 -0.26 -26.21 -23.08
N GLN A 86 -1.30 -26.98 -22.79
CA GLN A 86 -1.72 -28.13 -23.58
C GLN A 86 -3.06 -27.85 -24.26
N GLN A 87 -3.25 -28.42 -25.45
CA GLN A 87 -4.54 -28.42 -26.11
C GLN A 87 -5.47 -29.39 -25.37
N VAL A 88 -6.55 -28.86 -24.80
CA VAL A 88 -7.50 -29.62 -23.97
C VAL A 88 -8.80 -29.96 -24.69
N ASP A 89 -9.16 -29.22 -25.74
CA ASP A 89 -10.37 -29.45 -26.51
C ASP A 89 -10.35 -28.77 -27.89
N SER A 90 -11.32 -29.08 -28.74
CA SER A 90 -11.51 -28.41 -30.04
C SER A 90 -12.97 -28.45 -30.51
N VAL A 91 -13.40 -27.40 -31.21
CA VAL A 91 -14.73 -27.33 -31.83
C VAL A 91 -14.57 -26.91 -33.29
N ARG A 92 -15.20 -27.62 -34.22
CA ARG A 92 -15.21 -27.27 -35.66
C ARG A 92 -16.56 -26.69 -36.05
N GLY A 93 -16.53 -25.67 -36.91
CA GLY A 93 -17.72 -25.00 -37.45
C GLY A 93 -18.27 -23.89 -36.55
N ALA A 94 -19.17 -23.08 -37.12
CA ALA A 94 -19.81 -21.95 -36.46
C ALA A 94 -20.95 -22.41 -35.52
N ASN A 95 -20.61 -23.13 -34.45
CA ASN A 95 -21.56 -23.65 -33.47
C ASN A 95 -21.38 -22.95 -32.11
N GLU A 96 -22.15 -21.88 -31.90
CA GLU A 96 -22.11 -21.06 -30.67
C GLU A 96 -22.33 -21.88 -29.40
N SER A 97 -23.32 -22.77 -29.41
CA SER A 97 -23.67 -23.60 -28.25
C SER A 97 -22.55 -24.55 -27.84
N ALA A 98 -21.88 -25.18 -28.82
CA ALA A 98 -20.75 -26.07 -28.57
C ALA A 98 -19.57 -25.29 -27.99
N ILE A 99 -19.24 -24.12 -28.55
CA ILE A 99 -18.15 -23.25 -28.05
C ILE A 99 -18.40 -22.87 -26.60
N ILE A 100 -19.59 -22.36 -26.27
CA ILE A 100 -19.94 -21.97 -24.89
C ILE A 100 -19.86 -23.17 -23.94
N SER A 101 -20.36 -24.34 -24.36
CA SER A 101 -20.31 -25.55 -23.53
C SER A 101 -18.87 -25.97 -23.22
N THR A 102 -17.97 -25.90 -24.22
CA THR A 102 -16.56 -26.24 -24.07
C THR A 102 -15.81 -25.21 -23.22
N ILE A 103 -16.13 -23.92 -23.37
CA ILE A 103 -15.63 -22.87 -22.46
C ILE A 103 -16.01 -23.24 -21.04
N ARG A 104 -17.31 -23.43 -20.75
CA ARG A 104 -17.80 -23.73 -19.39
C ARG A 104 -17.17 -24.99 -18.79
N LYS A 105 -16.90 -26.01 -19.60
CA LYS A 105 -16.23 -27.26 -19.17
C LYS A 105 -14.81 -27.02 -18.65
N HIS A 106 -14.03 -26.13 -19.28
CA HIS A 106 -12.61 -25.94 -18.97
C HIS A 106 -12.29 -24.62 -18.24
N TYR A 107 -13.25 -23.72 -18.19
CA TYR A 107 -13.15 -22.40 -17.58
C TYR A 107 -13.02 -22.48 -16.06
N SER A 108 -12.06 -21.72 -15.51
CA SER A 108 -11.93 -21.51 -14.07
C SER A 108 -12.61 -20.19 -13.70
N SER A 109 -13.46 -20.18 -12.66
CA SER A 109 -14.04 -18.97 -12.09
C SER A 109 -13.07 -18.21 -11.17
N THR A 110 -11.91 -18.81 -10.83
CA THR A 110 -10.86 -18.17 -10.03
C THR A 110 -9.97 -17.31 -10.94
N PRO A 111 -9.94 -15.98 -10.76
CA PRO A 111 -9.42 -15.06 -11.77
C PRO A 111 -7.89 -15.08 -11.93
N ALA A 112 -7.44 -15.34 -13.15
CA ALA A 112 -6.25 -14.80 -13.82
C ALA A 112 -6.39 -13.29 -14.12
N ASN A 113 -6.90 -12.50 -13.17
CA ASN A 113 -6.75 -11.05 -13.23
C ASN A 113 -5.28 -10.74 -12.89
N PRO A 114 -4.53 -9.99 -13.72
CA PRO A 114 -3.15 -9.62 -13.37
C PRO A 114 -3.07 -8.84 -12.04
N ASN A 115 -4.18 -8.25 -11.58
CA ASN A 115 -4.33 -7.56 -10.30
C ASN A 115 -5.16 -8.35 -9.26
N ALA A 116 -5.45 -9.64 -9.49
CA ALA A 116 -5.94 -10.52 -8.43
C ALA A 116 -4.76 -11.10 -7.66
N ALA A 117 -4.85 -11.04 -6.34
CA ALA A 117 -3.83 -11.54 -5.43
C ALA A 117 -3.77 -13.08 -5.47
N SER A 118 -2.56 -13.64 -5.55
CA SER A 118 -2.28 -15.05 -5.20
C SER A 118 -2.54 -15.29 -3.70
N ASP A 119 -2.46 -16.54 -3.25
CA ASP A 119 -2.67 -16.84 -1.83
C ASP A 119 -1.51 -16.32 -0.96
N GLU A 120 -0.29 -16.29 -1.47
CA GLU A 120 0.87 -15.64 -0.83
C GLU A 120 0.68 -14.13 -0.74
N GLU A 121 0.24 -13.50 -1.85
CA GLU A 121 -0.06 -12.07 -1.88
C GLU A 121 -1.20 -11.73 -0.91
N LYS A 122 -2.24 -12.57 -0.78
CA LYS A 122 -3.31 -12.38 0.21
C LYS A 122 -2.76 -12.40 1.63
N LYS A 123 -1.97 -13.43 1.99
CA LYS A 123 -1.34 -13.52 3.33
C LYS A 123 -0.47 -12.29 3.64
N PHE A 124 0.26 -11.80 2.64
CA PHE A 124 1.03 -10.56 2.78
C PHE A 124 0.11 -9.35 3.00
N LEU A 125 -0.93 -9.21 2.19
CA LEU A 125 -1.86 -8.06 2.23
C LEU A 125 -2.73 -8.03 3.49
N GLU A 126 -3.05 -9.19 4.07
CA GLU A 126 -3.81 -9.30 5.34
C GLU A 126 -3.15 -8.52 6.49
N ARG A 127 -1.81 -8.41 6.47
CA ARG A 127 -1.04 -7.63 7.45
C ARG A 127 -1.44 -6.15 7.47
N PHE A 128 -1.94 -5.62 6.36
CA PHE A 128 -2.29 -4.20 6.22
C PHE A 128 -3.70 -3.86 6.73
N VAL A 129 -4.56 -4.86 6.93
CA VAL A 129 -5.98 -4.62 7.27
C VAL A 129 -6.11 -4.12 8.71
N GLY A 130 -5.40 -4.71 9.66
CA GLY A 130 -5.53 -4.41 11.09
C GLY A 130 -5.23 -2.96 11.47
N TYR A 131 -4.33 -2.30 10.73
CA TYR A 131 -3.96 -0.90 10.99
C TYR A 131 -5.06 0.11 10.67
N THR A 132 -6.05 -0.28 9.86
CA THR A 132 -7.23 0.57 9.63
C THR A 132 -8.09 0.72 10.88
N GLU A 133 -8.16 -0.30 11.73
CA GLU A 133 -8.91 -0.27 12.99
C GLU A 133 -8.19 0.54 14.07
N LEU A 134 -6.85 0.45 14.13
CA LEU A 134 -6.02 1.27 15.02
C LEU A 134 -6.38 2.76 14.88
N ARG A 135 -6.60 3.21 13.64
CA ARG A 135 -6.89 4.61 13.35
C ARG A 135 -8.26 5.08 13.83
N LYS A 136 -9.26 4.19 13.92
CA LYS A 136 -10.60 4.57 14.40
C LYS A 136 -10.54 5.06 15.84
N MET A 137 -9.69 4.46 16.68
CA MET A 137 -9.49 4.89 18.06
C MET A 137 -8.91 6.31 18.14
N HIS A 138 -8.07 6.72 17.17
CA HIS A 138 -7.50 8.07 17.16
C HIS A 138 -8.51 9.16 16.80
N THR A 139 -9.64 8.77 16.22
CA THR A 139 -10.70 9.70 15.85
C THR A 139 -11.83 9.79 16.86
N ASP A 140 -11.88 8.84 17.78
CA ASP A 140 -12.84 8.81 18.88
C ASP A 140 -12.56 9.92 19.90
N GLU A 141 -13.61 10.65 20.29
CA GLU A 141 -13.49 11.82 21.17
C GLU A 141 -13.18 11.46 22.63
N VAL A 142 -13.49 10.25 23.11
CA VAL A 142 -13.11 9.82 24.45
C VAL A 142 -11.61 9.68 24.54
N PHE A 143 -11.00 8.99 23.56
CA PHE A 143 -9.54 8.84 23.52
C PHE A 143 -8.84 10.19 23.33
N LYS A 144 -9.37 11.06 22.46
CA LYS A 144 -8.83 12.42 22.30
C LYS A 144 -8.94 13.23 23.59
N ALA A 145 -10.05 13.14 24.33
CA ALA A 145 -10.21 13.84 25.60
C ALA A 145 -9.18 13.36 26.65
N LEU A 146 -8.93 12.06 26.73
CA LEU A 146 -7.88 11.50 27.60
C LEU A 146 -6.49 12.02 27.20
N ALA A 147 -6.19 12.05 25.91
CA ALA A 147 -4.94 12.61 25.40
C ALA A 147 -4.81 14.12 25.70
N ARG A 148 -5.89 14.90 25.56
CA ARG A 148 -5.91 16.33 25.93
C ARG A 148 -5.65 16.54 27.42
N SER A 149 -6.05 15.60 28.29
CA SER A 149 -5.81 15.72 29.73
C SER A 149 -4.36 15.49 30.17
N VAL A 150 -3.49 14.97 29.30
CA VAL A 150 -2.08 14.70 29.62
C VAL A 150 -1.10 15.52 28.79
N MET A 151 -1.53 16.02 27.63
CA MET A 151 -0.69 16.86 26.76
C MET A 151 -0.45 18.26 27.36
N PRO A 152 0.57 19.00 26.92
CA PRO A 152 0.80 20.37 27.37
C PRO A 152 -0.40 21.28 27.11
N ASP A 153 -0.70 22.15 28.08
CA ASP A 153 -1.85 23.07 28.02
C ASP A 153 -1.74 24.05 26.84
N GLY A 154 -2.90 24.38 26.25
CA GLY A 154 -3.02 25.42 25.21
C GLY A 154 -2.49 25.06 23.83
N ILE A 155 -2.01 23.82 23.60
CA ILE A 155 -1.53 23.38 22.28
C ILE A 155 -2.62 23.51 21.20
N SER A 156 -3.84 23.03 21.48
CA SER A 156 -4.96 23.11 20.55
C SER A 156 -5.32 24.56 20.25
N ASP A 157 -5.43 25.40 21.28
CA ASP A 157 -5.76 26.83 21.13
C ASP A 157 -4.71 27.57 20.29
N ARG A 158 -3.43 27.25 20.49
CA ARG A 158 -2.31 27.82 19.71
C ARG A 158 -2.40 27.44 18.23
N LEU A 159 -2.70 26.18 17.93
CA LEU A 159 -2.90 25.72 16.56
C LEU A 159 -4.13 26.37 15.90
N GLU A 160 -5.23 26.50 16.65
CA GLU A 160 -6.45 27.17 16.18
C GLU A 160 -6.23 28.67 15.95
N SER A 161 -5.42 29.32 16.78
CA SER A 161 -5.03 30.73 16.63
C SER A 161 -4.09 31.00 15.44
N GLY A 162 -3.62 29.94 14.76
CA GLY A 162 -2.79 30.05 13.57
C GLY A 162 -1.29 30.18 13.85
N GLU A 163 -0.82 29.76 15.04
CA GLU A 163 0.62 29.62 15.31
C GLU A 163 1.30 28.74 14.24
N ASP A 164 2.62 28.84 14.12
CA ASP A 164 3.37 27.97 13.22
C ASP A 164 3.22 26.50 13.63
N GLU A 165 2.47 25.73 12.84
CA GLU A 165 2.20 24.30 13.06
C GLU A 165 3.51 23.52 13.21
N LYS A 166 4.59 23.92 12.50
CA LYS A 166 5.88 23.24 12.58
C LYS A 166 6.55 23.43 13.94
N LYS A 167 6.45 24.65 14.49
CA LYS A 167 7.00 24.98 15.81
C LYS A 167 6.25 24.22 16.91
N VAL A 168 4.92 24.24 16.87
CA VAL A 168 4.07 23.51 17.84
C VAL A 168 4.32 22.00 17.75
N LEU A 169 4.45 21.46 16.54
CA LEU A 169 4.77 20.05 16.33
C LEU A 169 6.15 19.65 16.89
N GLN A 170 7.15 20.52 16.76
CA GLN A 170 8.47 20.27 17.36
C GLN A 170 8.39 20.28 18.90
N GLU A 171 7.68 21.24 19.49
CA GLU A 171 7.47 21.28 20.95
C GLU A 171 6.75 20.03 21.46
N LEU A 172 5.75 19.52 20.73
CA LEU A 172 5.08 18.26 21.06
C LEU A 172 6.02 17.06 20.99
N LEU A 173 6.92 17.00 19.99
CA LEU A 173 7.91 15.93 19.88
C LEU A 173 8.92 15.98 21.03
N ASP A 174 9.40 17.19 21.37
CA ASP A 174 10.34 17.40 22.46
C ASP A 174 9.73 16.95 23.78
N TRP A 175 8.50 17.39 24.08
CA TRP A 175 7.76 16.96 25.27
C TRP A 175 7.53 15.44 25.28
N PHE A 176 7.07 14.88 24.17
CA PHE A 176 6.72 13.46 24.12
C PHE A 176 7.92 12.58 24.42
N LYS A 177 9.09 12.88 23.83
CA LYS A 177 10.31 12.09 24.00
C LYS A 177 11.00 12.31 25.34
N ASN A 178 11.05 13.56 25.81
CA ASN A 178 11.90 13.91 26.95
C ASN A 178 11.14 13.87 28.28
N ASP A 179 9.82 14.09 28.27
CA ASP A 179 9.04 14.28 29.49
C ASP A 179 7.93 13.23 29.66
N PHE A 180 7.31 12.77 28.57
CA PHE A 180 6.10 11.95 28.66
C PHE A 180 6.32 10.45 28.48
N PHE A 181 7.00 10.01 27.41
CA PHE A 181 7.04 8.60 27.00
C PHE A 181 8.45 8.00 27.10
N ALA A 182 8.57 6.82 27.68
CA ALA A 182 9.86 6.17 27.98
C ALA A 182 10.13 4.94 27.10
N TRP A 183 11.37 4.80 26.62
CA TRP A 183 11.79 3.66 25.80
C TRP A 183 11.93 2.40 26.66
N PHE A 184 11.32 1.31 26.20
CA PHE A 184 11.47 -0.01 26.81
C PHE A 184 12.38 -0.92 25.96
N ASP A 185 13.60 -1.18 26.44
CA ASP A 185 14.46 -2.24 25.87
C ASP A 185 14.19 -3.58 26.56
N ARG A 186 14.54 -3.66 27.84
CA ARG A 186 14.38 -4.83 28.71
C ARG A 186 14.13 -4.38 30.16
N PRO A 187 13.42 -5.16 30.97
CA PRO A 187 13.12 -4.77 32.34
C PRO A 187 14.34 -4.98 33.25
N THR A 188 14.40 -4.18 34.31
CA THR A 188 15.24 -4.44 35.47
C THR A 188 14.43 -5.18 36.52
N CYS A 189 14.98 -6.25 37.09
CA CYS A 189 14.25 -7.05 38.07
C CYS A 189 13.95 -6.22 39.33
N PRO A 190 12.68 -6.10 39.76
CA PRO A 190 12.32 -5.29 40.92
C PRO A 190 12.80 -5.90 42.24
N LYS A 191 13.11 -7.21 42.28
CA LYS A 191 13.54 -7.89 43.50
C LYS A 191 15.03 -7.77 43.78
N CYS A 192 15.87 -7.90 42.75
CA CYS A 192 17.32 -7.95 42.91
C CYS A 192 18.08 -7.01 41.99
N THR A 193 17.40 -6.17 41.20
CA THR A 193 17.98 -5.12 40.34
C THR A 193 18.86 -5.61 39.19
N LEU A 194 19.03 -6.93 39.03
CA LEU A 194 19.74 -7.48 37.88
C LEU A 194 18.90 -7.39 36.61
N LYS A 195 19.60 -7.47 35.48
CA LYS A 195 18.98 -7.52 34.16
C LYS A 195 18.23 -8.84 33.98
N CYS A 196 17.36 -8.81 32.98
CA CYS A 196 16.50 -9.94 32.65
C CYS A 196 16.76 -10.34 31.20
N THR A 197 16.83 -11.64 30.97
CA THR A 197 16.96 -12.23 29.65
C THR A 197 15.58 -12.55 29.10
N THR A 198 15.35 -12.28 27.82
CA THR A 198 14.07 -12.56 27.18
C THR A 198 13.94 -14.05 26.87
N GLU A 199 12.76 -14.61 27.14
CA GLU A 199 12.35 -15.92 26.62
C GLU A 199 11.52 -15.79 25.34
N GLY A 200 11.37 -14.57 24.81
CA GLY A 200 10.55 -14.26 23.64
C GLY A 200 9.07 -14.06 23.97
N LEU A 201 8.21 -14.31 22.98
CA LEU A 201 6.77 -14.04 23.01
C LEU A 201 5.95 -15.23 23.57
N ASN A 202 6.39 -15.79 24.69
CA ASN A 202 5.78 -16.99 25.29
C ASN A 202 4.67 -16.68 26.30
N GLY A 203 4.45 -15.40 26.62
CA GLY A 203 3.45 -15.00 27.60
C GLY A 203 2.04 -15.07 27.03
N THR A 204 1.17 -15.86 27.67
CA THR A 204 -0.27 -15.81 27.39
C THR A 204 -0.86 -14.56 28.03
N PRO A 205 -1.52 -13.65 27.28
CA PRO A 205 -2.09 -12.44 27.85
C PRO A 205 -3.15 -12.76 28.92
N THR A 206 -3.04 -12.11 30.08
CA THR A 206 -4.07 -12.15 31.14
C THR A 206 -5.34 -11.43 30.67
N LYS A 207 -6.44 -11.55 31.43
CA LYS A 207 -7.68 -10.83 31.11
C LYS A 207 -7.46 -9.31 31.07
N GLU A 208 -6.82 -8.76 32.10
CA GLU A 208 -6.50 -7.32 32.17
C GLU A 208 -5.57 -6.88 31.02
N GLU A 209 -4.59 -7.70 30.64
CA GLU A 209 -3.71 -7.40 29.52
C GLU A 209 -4.48 -7.38 28.19
N LYS A 210 -5.42 -8.31 27.99
CA LYS A 210 -6.30 -8.33 26.80
C LYS A 210 -7.25 -7.14 26.78
N ASP A 211 -7.79 -6.75 27.93
CA ASP A 211 -8.67 -5.59 28.06
C ASP A 211 -7.91 -4.30 27.69
N GLY A 212 -6.59 -4.23 27.92
CA GLY A 212 -5.71 -3.17 27.41
C GLY A 212 -5.24 -3.34 25.95
N GLY A 213 -5.80 -4.29 25.20
CA GLY A 213 -5.45 -4.53 23.80
C GLY A 213 -4.12 -5.25 23.56
N ALA A 214 -3.55 -5.93 24.57
CA ALA A 214 -2.34 -6.75 24.38
C ALA A 214 -2.68 -8.10 23.75
N GLY A 215 -2.32 -8.28 22.48
CA GLY A 215 -2.40 -9.57 21.80
C GLY A 215 -1.21 -10.48 22.07
N ARG A 216 -0.08 -9.92 22.55
CA ARG A 216 1.17 -10.64 22.80
C ARG A 216 1.84 -10.10 24.05
N VAL A 217 2.57 -10.97 24.76
CA VAL A 217 3.33 -10.61 25.96
C VAL A 217 4.74 -11.17 25.84
N GLU A 218 5.72 -10.29 25.98
CA GLU A 218 7.12 -10.68 26.11
C GLU A 218 7.39 -11.11 27.55
N VAL A 219 8.03 -12.27 27.70
CA VAL A 219 8.41 -12.81 29.02
C VAL A 219 9.91 -12.66 29.19
N TYR A 220 10.29 -12.22 30.37
CA TYR A 220 11.68 -12.02 30.78
C TYR A 220 11.92 -12.77 32.07
N ILE A 221 13.07 -13.45 32.17
CA ILE A 221 13.50 -14.11 33.39
C ILE A 221 14.69 -13.35 33.96
N CYS A 222 14.64 -13.09 35.27
CA CYS A 222 15.74 -12.43 35.96
C CYS A 222 16.96 -13.36 36.04
N ASP A 223 18.13 -12.85 35.64
CA ASP A 223 19.37 -13.64 35.62
C ASP A 223 19.88 -14.04 37.02
N GLY A 224 19.37 -13.41 38.09
CA GLY A 224 19.79 -13.70 39.47
C GLY A 224 18.79 -14.49 40.29
N CYS A 225 17.54 -14.03 40.34
CA CYS A 225 16.52 -14.61 41.22
C CYS A 225 15.47 -15.45 40.49
N ASN A 226 15.64 -15.66 39.17
CA ASN A 226 14.73 -16.40 38.29
C ASN A 226 13.26 -15.95 38.37
N SER A 227 13.00 -14.73 38.84
CA SER A 227 11.64 -14.18 38.80
C SER A 227 11.24 -13.86 37.38
N GLU A 228 9.98 -14.12 37.05
CA GLU A 228 9.37 -13.79 35.78
C GLU A 228 8.90 -12.33 35.79
N MET A 229 9.21 -11.60 34.72
CA MET A 229 8.69 -10.28 34.41
C MET A 229 7.99 -10.32 33.06
N ARG A 230 6.93 -9.55 32.93
CA ARG A 230 6.07 -9.54 31.75
C ARG A 230 6.06 -8.15 31.14
N PHE A 231 6.09 -8.09 29.82
CA PHE A 231 5.93 -6.86 29.06
C PHE A 231 4.83 -7.05 28.01
N PRO A 232 3.57 -6.71 28.35
CA PRO A 232 2.45 -6.78 27.42
C PRO A 232 2.58 -5.73 26.32
N ARG A 233 2.38 -6.14 25.06
CA ARG A 233 2.44 -5.25 23.88
C ARG A 233 1.07 -4.64 23.62
N TYR A 234 0.75 -3.57 24.34
CA TYR A 234 -0.54 -2.89 24.29
C TYR A 234 -0.75 -2.14 22.97
N ASN A 235 -1.96 -2.24 22.41
CA ASN A 235 -2.38 -1.46 21.24
C ASN A 235 -3.49 -0.46 21.55
N ASP A 236 -4.11 -0.54 22.74
CA ASP A 236 -5.10 0.42 23.20
C ASP A 236 -4.41 1.74 23.59
N PRO A 237 -4.71 2.86 22.90
CA PRO A 237 -4.07 4.14 23.20
C PRO A 237 -4.31 4.64 24.62
N SER A 238 -5.47 4.36 25.23
CA SER A 238 -5.75 4.76 26.61
C SER A 238 -4.83 4.05 27.61
N LYS A 239 -4.48 2.78 27.33
CA LYS A 239 -3.50 2.06 28.15
C LYS A 239 -2.10 2.62 27.94
N LEU A 240 -1.75 3.01 26.72
CA LEU A 240 -0.45 3.64 26.44
C LEU A 240 -0.30 5.01 27.11
N LEU A 241 -1.37 5.81 27.21
CA LEU A 241 -1.37 7.06 27.99
C LEU A 241 -1.15 6.80 29.50
N GLN A 242 -1.47 5.61 30.01
CA GLN A 242 -1.23 5.23 31.41
C GLN A 242 0.18 4.67 31.61
N THR A 243 0.61 3.76 30.74
CA THR A 243 1.92 3.08 30.89
C THR A 243 3.08 3.98 30.50
N CYS A 244 2.85 4.94 29.59
CA CYS A 244 3.84 5.90 29.12
C CYS A 244 5.16 5.25 28.71
N THR A 245 5.11 4.03 28.17
CA THR A 245 6.32 3.28 27.80
C THR A 245 6.06 2.27 26.70
N GLY A 246 7.11 1.99 25.92
CA GLY A 246 7.15 0.90 24.96
C GLY A 246 8.26 1.06 23.93
N ARG A 247 8.06 0.47 22.74
CA ARG A 247 8.97 0.58 21.59
C ARG A 247 8.29 1.35 20.45
N CYS A 248 8.90 1.40 19.29
CA CYS A 248 8.41 2.21 18.16
C CYS A 248 6.91 2.05 17.86
N GLY A 249 6.37 0.83 17.98
CA GLY A 249 4.94 0.55 17.90
C GLY A 249 4.09 1.38 18.85
N GLU A 250 4.35 1.25 20.16
CA GLU A 250 3.65 1.98 21.22
C GLU A 250 3.87 3.49 21.14
N TRP A 251 5.09 3.91 20.79
CA TRP A 251 5.45 5.32 20.63
C TRP A 251 4.64 5.99 19.51
N ALA A 252 4.66 5.43 18.29
CA ALA A 252 3.94 6.02 17.15
C ALA A 252 2.42 5.92 17.29
N ASN A 253 1.93 4.90 18.00
CA ASN A 253 0.50 4.75 18.33
C ASN A 253 0.05 5.87 19.28
N CYS A 254 0.68 5.96 20.45
CA CYS A 254 0.34 6.96 21.46
C CYS A 254 0.51 8.38 20.92
N PHE A 255 1.64 8.67 20.26
CA PHE A 255 1.88 9.98 19.66
C PHE A 255 0.86 10.32 18.57
N GLY A 256 0.45 9.34 17.75
CA GLY A 256 -0.61 9.53 16.76
C GLY A 256 -1.96 9.96 17.36
N LEU A 257 -2.30 9.47 18.56
CA LEU A 257 -3.46 9.95 19.31
C LEU A 257 -3.25 11.38 19.79
N ILE A 258 -2.10 11.71 20.38
CA ILE A 258 -1.77 13.08 20.83
C ILE A 258 -1.89 14.08 19.67
N LEU A 259 -1.35 13.76 18.50
CA LEU A 259 -1.48 14.59 17.29
C LEU A 259 -2.95 14.81 16.91
N SER A 260 -3.76 13.74 16.97
CA SER A 260 -5.18 13.81 16.63
C SER A 260 -5.97 14.64 17.66
N ALA A 261 -5.61 14.54 18.93
CA ALA A 261 -6.19 15.29 20.04
C ALA A 261 -5.85 16.79 19.97
N ALA A 262 -4.64 17.11 19.52
CA ALA A 262 -4.17 18.47 19.23
C ALA A 262 -4.87 19.12 18.02
N GLY A 263 -5.59 18.34 17.20
CA GLY A 263 -6.25 18.84 15.99
C GLY A 263 -5.39 18.76 14.72
N LEU A 264 -4.25 18.08 14.78
CA LEU A 264 -3.36 17.88 13.64
C LEU A 264 -3.80 16.66 12.81
N GLU A 265 -4.01 16.87 11.51
CA GLU A 265 -4.28 15.78 10.58
C GLU A 265 -3.00 14.93 10.43
N ASN A 266 -3.10 13.64 10.76
CA ASN A 266 -1.94 12.77 10.80
C ASN A 266 -2.22 11.35 10.28
N ARG A 267 -1.15 10.67 9.87
CA ARG A 267 -1.13 9.27 9.45
C ARG A 267 -0.23 8.47 10.37
N PHE A 268 -0.57 7.20 10.55
CA PHE A 268 0.35 6.19 11.07
C PHE A 268 1.04 5.51 9.89
N VAL A 269 2.37 5.48 9.86
CA VAL A 269 3.12 4.85 8.77
C VAL A 269 3.71 3.55 9.25
N LEU A 270 3.34 2.47 8.54
CA LEU A 270 3.88 1.14 8.73
C LEU A 270 4.99 0.87 7.74
N ASP A 271 6.19 0.59 8.22
CA ASP A 271 7.23 -0.07 7.45
C ASP A 271 7.23 -1.58 7.74
N THR A 272 7.12 -2.38 6.68
CA THR A 272 7.08 -3.85 6.78
C THR A 272 8.36 -4.49 7.31
N THR A 273 9.45 -3.72 7.44
CA THR A 273 10.75 -4.15 7.96
C THR A 273 10.93 -3.82 9.46
N ASP A 274 9.83 -3.79 10.20
CA ASP A 274 9.79 -3.64 11.67
C ASP A 274 10.16 -2.23 12.17
N HIS A 275 9.54 -1.21 11.59
CA HIS A 275 9.50 0.14 12.18
C HIS A 275 8.18 0.82 11.84
N VAL A 276 7.82 1.82 12.65
CA VAL A 276 6.62 2.62 12.45
C VAL A 276 6.87 4.06 12.90
N TRP A 277 6.15 5.01 12.31
CA TRP A 277 6.25 6.44 12.64
C TRP A 277 4.96 7.15 12.23
N ASN A 278 4.96 8.49 12.24
CA ASN A 278 3.80 9.30 11.86
C ASN A 278 4.10 10.22 10.66
N GLU A 279 3.06 10.62 9.94
CA GLU A 279 3.11 11.79 9.07
C GLU A 279 2.08 12.82 9.54
N VAL A 280 2.39 14.10 9.42
CA VAL A 280 1.46 15.19 9.75
C VAL A 280 1.27 16.08 8.53
N TYR A 281 0.03 16.35 8.15
CA TYR A 281 -0.26 17.30 7.07
C TYR A 281 -0.22 18.72 7.63
N LEU A 282 0.76 19.52 7.21
CA LEU A 282 0.84 20.94 7.62
C LEU A 282 0.14 21.80 6.57
N LYS A 283 -0.88 22.54 6.98
CA LYS A 283 -1.70 23.36 6.08
C LYS A 283 -0.87 24.46 5.42
N LYS A 284 0.04 25.11 6.16
CA LYS A 284 0.92 26.14 5.59
C LYS A 284 1.84 25.60 4.49
N GLU A 285 2.16 24.31 4.53
CA GLU A 285 3.06 23.65 3.58
C GLU A 285 2.37 22.91 2.45
N GLN A 286 1.08 22.65 2.61
CA GLN A 286 0.27 21.89 1.67
C GLN A 286 0.83 20.48 1.38
N ARG A 287 1.54 19.87 2.35
CA ARG A 287 2.09 18.51 2.20
C ARG A 287 2.18 17.75 3.52
N TRP A 288 2.38 16.44 3.38
CA TRP A 288 2.68 15.54 4.49
C TRP A 288 4.15 15.68 4.91
N ILE A 289 4.35 15.81 6.21
CA ILE A 289 5.66 15.92 6.87
C ILE A 289 5.92 14.62 7.61
N HIS A 290 7.08 14.01 7.35
CA HIS A 290 7.58 12.88 8.12
C HIS A 290 7.81 13.29 9.58
N VAL A 291 7.35 12.48 10.53
CA VAL A 291 7.52 12.69 11.97
C VAL A 291 7.80 11.38 12.67
N ASP A 292 8.96 11.27 13.32
CA ASP A 292 9.33 10.11 14.13
C ASP A 292 9.48 10.52 15.61
N PRO A 293 8.54 10.13 16.49
CA PRO A 293 8.60 10.48 17.90
C PRO A 293 9.71 9.74 18.65
N CYS A 294 10.10 8.53 18.21
CA CYS A 294 11.18 7.79 18.84
C CYS A 294 12.51 8.51 18.66
N GLU A 295 12.70 9.08 17.47
CA GLU A 295 13.92 9.79 17.10
C GLU A 295 13.86 11.29 17.39
N ASN A 296 12.71 11.82 17.83
CA ASN A 296 12.43 13.26 17.91
C ASN A 296 12.91 13.96 16.63
N THR A 297 12.39 13.49 15.50
CA THR A 297 12.82 13.94 14.18
C THR A 297 11.62 14.30 13.34
N MET A 298 11.74 15.43 12.64
CA MET A 298 10.73 15.93 11.71
C MET A 298 11.36 16.24 10.35
N ASP A 299 10.62 15.94 9.29
CA ASP A 299 10.91 16.27 7.89
C ASP A 299 12.24 15.70 7.35
N ARG A 300 12.71 14.58 7.93
CA ARG A 300 13.92 13.85 7.49
C ARG A 300 13.61 12.42 7.00
N PRO A 301 12.87 12.24 5.88
CA PRO A 301 12.37 10.93 5.48
C PRO A 301 13.46 9.92 5.08
N LEU A 302 14.66 10.37 4.70
CA LEU A 302 15.78 9.46 4.38
C LEU A 302 16.55 9.01 5.63
N LEU A 303 16.14 9.40 6.85
CA LEU A 303 16.74 8.96 8.11
C LEU A 303 16.96 7.44 8.14
N TYR A 304 15.98 6.67 7.67
CA TYR A 304 16.01 5.22 7.75
C TYR A 304 16.95 4.60 6.71
N THR A 305 16.78 4.91 5.43
CA THR A 305 17.58 4.31 4.36
C THR A 305 19.00 4.84 4.33
N ARG A 306 19.20 6.12 4.70
CA ARG A 306 20.51 6.78 4.68
C ARG A 306 21.19 6.73 6.04
N GLY A 307 20.50 7.16 7.08
CA GLY A 307 21.03 7.19 8.44
C GLY A 307 21.26 5.78 8.98
N TRP A 308 20.19 4.98 9.05
CA TRP A 308 20.26 3.62 9.61
C TRP A 308 20.72 2.57 8.60
N LYS A 309 20.83 2.93 7.32
CA LYS A 309 21.11 1.99 6.22
C LYS A 309 20.08 0.86 6.13
N LYS A 310 18.84 1.14 6.57
CA LYS A 310 17.74 0.18 6.56
C LYS A 310 17.27 -0.05 5.13
N GLN A 311 16.99 -1.30 4.78
CA GLN A 311 16.43 -1.68 3.49
C GLN A 311 14.90 -1.68 3.57
N LEU A 312 14.29 -0.49 3.47
CA LEU A 312 12.84 -0.36 3.46
C LEU A 312 12.23 -1.01 2.21
N LYS A 313 11.04 -1.63 2.37
CA LYS A 313 10.35 -2.32 1.28
C LYS A 313 8.98 -1.76 0.94
N TYR A 314 8.10 -1.68 1.95
CA TYR A 314 6.77 -1.09 1.84
C TYR A 314 6.55 -0.19 3.04
N CYS A 315 6.28 1.08 2.77
CA CYS A 315 5.84 2.04 3.78
C CYS A 315 4.40 2.44 3.45
N ILE A 316 3.45 1.96 4.24
CA ILE A 316 2.01 2.21 4.05
C ILE A 316 1.52 3.16 5.12
N ALA A 317 0.99 4.30 4.71
CA ALA A 317 0.45 5.31 5.59
C ALA A 317 -1.07 5.18 5.74
N TYR A 318 -1.54 5.25 6.99
CA TYR A 318 -2.94 5.12 7.38
C TYR A 318 -3.42 6.44 7.99
N GLY A 319 -4.15 7.22 7.20
CA GLY A 319 -4.92 8.36 7.65
C GLY A 319 -6.31 7.94 8.12
N HIS A 320 -7.09 8.90 8.63
CA HIS A 320 -8.47 8.66 9.07
C HIS A 320 -9.38 8.16 7.93
N ASP A 321 -9.24 8.76 6.76
CA ASP A 321 -10.12 8.60 5.61
C ASP A 321 -9.38 8.15 4.35
N HIS A 322 -8.12 7.74 4.48
CA HIS A 322 -7.32 7.25 3.36
C HIS A 322 -6.13 6.39 3.81
N VAL A 323 -5.72 5.48 2.92
CA VAL A 323 -4.51 4.68 3.00
C VAL A 323 -3.66 4.95 1.76
N ALA A 324 -2.37 5.14 1.93
CA ALA A 324 -1.46 5.48 0.84
C ALA A 324 -0.18 4.66 0.92
N ASP A 325 0.30 4.18 -0.23
CA ASP A 325 1.69 3.80 -0.37
C ASP A 325 2.54 5.07 -0.42
N VAL A 326 3.41 5.23 0.58
CA VAL A 326 4.34 6.35 0.76
C VAL A 326 5.79 5.90 0.69
N THR A 327 6.06 4.64 0.31
CA THR A 327 7.41 4.05 0.22
C THR A 327 8.42 4.98 -0.44
N TRP A 328 8.03 5.59 -1.56
CA TRP A 328 8.89 6.44 -2.40
C TRP A 328 9.36 7.73 -1.72
N ARG A 329 8.71 8.17 -0.65
CA ARG A 329 9.18 9.31 0.16
C ARG A 329 10.41 8.93 0.98
N TYR A 330 10.48 7.67 1.42
CA TYR A 330 11.46 7.17 2.39
C TYR A 330 12.61 6.41 1.75
N VAL A 331 12.55 6.17 0.44
CA VAL A 331 13.55 5.40 -0.30
C VAL A 331 14.23 6.28 -1.34
N PHE A 332 15.56 6.24 -1.33
CA PHE A 332 16.36 7.07 -2.22
C PHE A 332 16.44 6.53 -3.65
N ASP A 333 16.59 5.21 -3.79
CA ASP A 333 16.72 4.53 -5.07
C ASP A 333 15.53 3.61 -5.29
N SER A 334 14.43 4.20 -5.80
CA SER A 334 13.21 3.47 -6.07
C SER A 334 13.41 2.37 -7.12
N LYS A 335 14.32 2.57 -8.08
CA LYS A 335 14.62 1.61 -9.15
C LYS A 335 15.28 0.36 -8.58
N LYS A 336 16.28 0.52 -7.72
CA LYS A 336 16.92 -0.60 -7.02
C LYS A 336 15.91 -1.35 -6.16
N LEU A 337 15.11 -0.64 -5.38
CA LEU A 337 14.06 -1.24 -4.56
C LEU A 337 13.11 -2.12 -5.39
N VAL A 338 12.58 -1.59 -6.50
CA VAL A 338 11.64 -2.34 -7.36
C VAL A 338 12.33 -3.53 -8.04
N ALA A 339 13.62 -3.40 -8.40
CA ALA A 339 14.36 -4.46 -9.08
C ALA A 339 14.74 -5.62 -8.14
N GLU A 340 15.07 -5.33 -6.88
CA GLU A 340 15.77 -6.29 -6.00
C GLU A 340 14.95 -6.69 -4.76
N GLU A 341 14.16 -5.76 -4.18
CA GLU A 341 13.72 -5.89 -2.79
C GLU A 341 12.20 -5.93 -2.60
N ARG A 342 11.43 -5.32 -3.52
CA ARG A 342 9.97 -5.18 -3.43
C ARG A 342 9.23 -6.25 -4.25
N ASN A 343 9.21 -7.47 -3.73
CA ASN A 343 8.81 -8.68 -4.49
C ASN A 343 7.70 -9.53 -3.82
N GLU A 344 7.24 -9.13 -2.64
CA GLU A 344 6.20 -9.81 -1.85
C GLU A 344 4.79 -9.67 -2.44
N VAL A 345 4.53 -8.59 -3.20
CA VAL A 345 3.27 -8.39 -3.91
C VAL A 345 3.47 -7.59 -5.19
N ARG A 346 2.76 -7.98 -6.26
CA ARG A 346 2.79 -7.22 -7.52
C ARG A 346 2.18 -5.83 -7.32
N GLN A 347 2.81 -4.82 -7.92
CA GLN A 347 2.41 -3.42 -7.75
C GLN A 347 0.93 -3.18 -8.09
N GLY A 348 0.42 -3.72 -9.21
CA GLY A 348 -0.99 -3.58 -9.59
C GLY A 348 -1.98 -4.29 -8.64
N VAL A 349 -1.55 -5.37 -7.97
CA VAL A 349 -2.35 -6.05 -6.93
C VAL A 349 -2.43 -5.17 -5.67
N LEU A 350 -1.29 -4.61 -5.24
CA LEU A 350 -1.23 -3.70 -4.09
C LEU A 350 -2.05 -2.44 -4.33
N GLU A 351 -1.94 -1.80 -5.49
CA GLU A 351 -2.71 -0.61 -5.85
C GLU A 351 -4.23 -0.88 -5.83
N ASN A 352 -4.66 -2.02 -6.39
CA ASN A 352 -6.05 -2.44 -6.34
C ASN A 352 -6.52 -2.70 -4.90
N PHE A 353 -5.69 -3.34 -4.07
CA PHE A 353 -5.98 -3.58 -2.67
C PHE A 353 -6.12 -2.27 -1.88
N LEU A 354 -5.17 -1.35 -2.01
CA LEU A 354 -5.20 -0.04 -1.36
C LEU A 354 -6.37 0.80 -1.88
N GLY A 355 -6.70 0.74 -3.17
CA GLY A 355 -7.88 1.38 -3.74
C GLY A 355 -9.18 0.89 -3.10
N LYS A 356 -9.32 -0.42 -2.85
CA LYS A 356 -10.46 -0.99 -2.13
C LYS A 356 -10.50 -0.58 -0.66
N LEU A 357 -9.36 -0.54 0.02
CA LEU A 357 -9.29 -0.05 1.41
C LEU A 357 -9.70 1.42 1.50
N ASN A 358 -9.18 2.25 0.59
CA ASN A 358 -9.54 3.66 0.45
C ASN A 358 -11.04 3.85 0.22
N ALA A 359 -11.64 3.09 -0.71
CA ALA A 359 -13.08 3.16 -0.98
C ALA A 359 -13.92 2.83 0.27
N ARG A 360 -13.47 1.87 1.09
CA ARG A 360 -14.14 1.53 2.36
C ARG A 360 -14.00 2.64 3.40
N GLN A 361 -12.80 3.20 3.58
CA GLN A 361 -12.57 4.29 4.55
C GLN A 361 -13.30 5.57 4.16
N MET A 362 -13.36 5.90 2.87
CA MET A 362 -14.05 7.09 2.35
C MET A 362 -15.57 6.92 2.22
N ALA A 363 -16.15 5.77 2.58
CA ALA A 363 -17.59 5.52 2.41
C ALA A 363 -18.46 6.56 3.13
N GLY A 364 -18.00 7.07 4.28
CA GLY A 364 -18.68 8.13 5.05
C GLY A 364 -18.16 9.56 4.81
N ALA A 365 -17.18 9.75 3.92
CA ALA A 365 -16.59 11.07 3.69
C ALA A 365 -17.48 11.95 2.77
N THR A 366 -17.44 13.26 2.99
CA THR A 366 -18.13 14.23 2.12
C THR A 366 -17.47 14.31 0.74
N GLU A 367 -18.22 14.70 -0.29
CA GLU A 367 -17.67 14.89 -1.64
C GLU A 367 -16.58 15.97 -1.68
N GLU A 368 -16.68 16.99 -0.84
CA GLU A 368 -15.64 18.01 -0.68
C GLU A 368 -14.34 17.41 -0.14
N ARG A 369 -14.42 16.60 0.93
CA ARG A 369 -13.26 15.93 1.50
C ARG A 369 -12.62 14.94 0.52
N LYS A 370 -13.43 14.21 -0.25
CA LYS A 370 -12.93 13.31 -1.32
C LYS A 370 -12.16 14.09 -2.38
N ARG A 371 -12.68 15.25 -2.82
CA ARG A 371 -11.98 16.13 -3.78
C ARG A 371 -10.68 16.68 -3.21
N GLU A 372 -10.71 17.16 -1.97
CA GLU A 372 -9.51 17.65 -1.27
C GLU A 372 -8.42 16.56 -1.21
N LEU A 373 -8.76 15.35 -0.76
CA LEU A 373 -7.83 14.23 -0.68
C LEU A 373 -7.28 13.83 -2.05
N ALA A 374 -8.11 13.84 -3.10
CA ALA A 374 -7.66 13.56 -4.46
C ALA A 374 -6.61 14.58 -4.93
N VAL A 375 -6.83 15.89 -4.70
CA VAL A 375 -5.87 16.95 -5.03
C VAL A 375 -4.58 16.77 -4.23
N ARG A 376 -4.68 16.54 -2.92
CA ARG A 376 -3.51 16.29 -2.05
C ARG A 376 -2.71 15.07 -2.51
N ARG A 377 -3.38 13.99 -2.95
CA ARG A 377 -2.72 12.79 -3.45
C ARG A 377 -1.97 13.05 -4.76
N VAL A 378 -2.53 13.84 -5.68
CA VAL A 378 -1.81 14.23 -6.91
C VAL A 378 -0.56 15.04 -6.56
N CYS A 379 -0.66 15.99 -5.62
CA CYS A 379 0.49 16.79 -5.19
C CYS A 379 1.58 15.91 -4.54
N GLU A 380 1.19 14.96 -3.70
CA GLU A 380 2.08 14.00 -3.06
C GLU A 380 2.81 13.11 -4.07
N LEU A 381 2.11 12.60 -5.09
CA LEU A 381 2.73 11.80 -6.15
C LEU A 381 3.72 12.64 -6.98
N MET A 382 3.37 13.89 -7.30
CA MET A 382 4.28 14.81 -7.98
C MET A 382 5.53 15.09 -7.14
N GLU A 383 5.37 15.31 -5.83
CA GLU A 383 6.48 15.51 -4.89
C GLU A 383 7.44 14.32 -4.94
N MET A 384 6.92 13.08 -4.81
CA MET A 384 7.73 11.86 -4.87
C MET A 384 8.46 11.71 -6.20
N MET A 385 7.82 12.02 -7.34
CA MET A 385 8.46 11.98 -8.66
C MET A 385 9.59 13.00 -8.80
N VAL A 386 9.41 14.21 -8.26
CA VAL A 386 10.45 15.25 -8.28
C VAL A 386 11.62 14.89 -7.37
N LEU A 387 11.34 14.36 -6.17
CA LEU A 387 12.37 13.87 -5.26
C LEU A 387 13.20 12.76 -5.88
N GLU A 388 12.55 11.79 -6.53
CA GLU A 388 13.23 10.71 -7.26
C GLU A 388 14.16 11.26 -8.35
N ALA A 389 13.67 12.21 -9.16
CA ALA A 389 14.48 12.82 -10.22
C ALA A 389 15.68 13.61 -9.65
N LYS A 390 15.52 14.30 -8.52
CA LYS A 390 16.62 14.96 -7.80
C LYS A 390 17.64 13.93 -7.31
N ASN A 391 17.17 12.89 -6.62
CA ASN A 391 18.02 11.84 -6.05
C ASN A 391 18.89 11.19 -7.11
N GLN A 392 18.31 10.88 -8.28
CA GLN A 392 19.04 10.33 -9.43
C GLN A 392 20.11 11.29 -9.99
N ARG A 393 19.90 12.62 -9.92
CA ARG A 393 20.88 13.63 -10.38
C ARG A 393 22.03 13.85 -9.41
N ILE A 394 21.73 13.92 -8.11
CA ILE A 394 22.75 14.15 -7.08
C ILE A 394 23.60 12.89 -6.93
N GLY A 395 22.95 11.72 -6.90
CA GLY A 395 23.59 10.44 -6.61
C GLY A 395 23.92 10.29 -5.12
N TRP A 396 23.93 9.05 -4.63
CA TRP A 396 24.08 8.72 -3.20
C TRP A 396 25.30 9.36 -2.51
N GLU A 397 26.42 9.44 -3.23
CA GLU A 397 27.70 9.97 -2.78
C GLU A 397 27.65 11.47 -2.40
N LYS A 398 26.74 12.25 -3.01
CA LYS A 398 26.74 13.72 -2.92
C LYS A 398 25.68 14.31 -1.98
N LEU A 399 24.90 13.47 -1.27
CA LEU A 399 23.88 13.98 -0.34
C LEU A 399 24.44 14.52 0.98
N GLY A 400 25.68 14.17 1.36
CA GLY A 400 26.24 14.58 2.64
C GLY A 400 25.33 14.15 3.82
N GLU A 401 24.92 15.13 4.63
CA GLU A 401 24.00 14.99 5.77
C GLU A 401 22.52 15.29 5.42
N ASP A 402 22.19 15.52 4.13
CA ASP A 402 20.79 15.73 3.69
C ASP A 402 19.99 14.43 3.87
N MET A 403 19.14 14.40 4.89
CA MET A 403 18.21 13.30 5.19
C MET A 403 16.84 13.49 4.51
N GLY A 404 16.78 14.31 3.46
CA GLY A 404 15.54 14.67 2.76
C GLY A 404 14.75 15.79 3.46
N GLY A 405 13.61 16.19 2.88
CA GLY A 405 12.70 17.20 3.44
C GLY A 405 12.44 18.43 2.54
N ARG A 406 11.95 19.53 3.15
CA ARG A 406 11.47 20.77 2.49
C ARG A 406 12.48 21.50 1.60
N THR A 407 13.76 21.16 1.64
CA THR A 407 14.80 21.88 0.90
C THR A 407 14.71 21.76 -0.63
N THR A 408 13.81 20.95 -1.22
CA THR A 408 13.93 20.70 -2.68
C THR A 408 12.72 20.54 -3.59
N VAL A 409 11.48 20.74 -3.15
CA VAL A 409 10.34 20.60 -4.08
C VAL A 409 9.55 21.89 -4.30
N CYS A 410 9.35 22.71 -3.27
CA CYS A 410 8.50 23.90 -3.39
C CYS A 410 9.10 24.99 -4.32
N SER A 411 10.42 25.15 -4.36
CA SER A 411 11.08 26.09 -5.29
C SER A 411 11.03 25.64 -6.76
N HIS A 412 10.89 24.34 -7.04
CA HIS A 412 10.77 23.78 -8.39
C HIS A 412 9.31 23.61 -8.85
N LEU A 413 8.37 23.29 -7.95
CA LEU A 413 6.94 23.26 -8.29
C LEU A 413 6.35 24.67 -8.51
N ALA A 414 7.01 25.72 -8.01
CA ALA A 414 6.73 27.09 -8.41
C ALA A 414 7.19 27.40 -9.85
N SER A 415 8.20 26.68 -10.38
CA SER A 415 8.71 26.89 -11.75
C SER A 415 8.07 25.98 -12.80
N VAL A 416 7.53 24.83 -12.40
CA VAL A 416 6.77 23.92 -13.27
C VAL A 416 5.29 24.24 -13.08
N ASN A 417 4.51 24.35 -14.16
CA ASN A 417 3.06 24.67 -14.20
C ASN A 417 2.11 23.78 -13.33
N ALA A 418 2.62 23.04 -12.34
CA ALA A 418 1.86 22.29 -11.35
C ALA A 418 0.81 23.15 -10.63
N HIS A 419 1.09 24.43 -10.37
CA HIS A 419 0.11 25.34 -9.77
C HIS A 419 -1.14 25.52 -10.67
N ALA A 420 -0.98 25.58 -12.00
CA ALA A 420 -2.09 25.64 -12.94
C ALA A 420 -2.85 24.31 -13.07
N VAL A 421 -2.17 23.17 -12.89
CA VAL A 421 -2.80 21.84 -12.83
C VAL A 421 -3.60 21.68 -11.54
N ILE A 422 -3.06 22.14 -10.40
CA ILE A 422 -3.74 22.17 -9.10
C ILE A 422 -4.99 23.06 -9.17
N LEU A 423 -4.91 24.26 -9.75
CA LEU A 423 -6.05 25.16 -9.95
C LEU A 423 -7.11 24.59 -10.89
N ARG A 424 -6.72 23.90 -11.96
CA ARG A 424 -7.66 23.24 -12.89
C ARG A 424 -8.35 22.02 -12.28
N LEU A 425 -7.66 21.25 -11.45
CA LEU A 425 -8.21 20.04 -10.81
C LEU A 425 -9.05 20.35 -9.56
N SER A 426 -8.75 21.43 -8.84
CA SER A 426 -9.47 21.82 -7.61
C SER A 426 -10.74 22.64 -7.86
N GLY A 427 -10.97 23.14 -9.07
CA GLY A 427 -12.13 24.00 -9.37
C GLY A 427 -12.13 25.35 -8.63
N TYR A 428 -11.05 25.68 -7.92
CA TYR A 428 -10.92 26.94 -7.19
C TYR A 428 -10.74 28.09 -8.18
N LYS A 429 -11.79 28.90 -8.37
CA LYS A 429 -11.64 30.25 -8.93
C LYS A 429 -11.01 31.11 -7.84
N LEU A 430 -9.76 31.54 -8.05
CA LEU A 430 -9.21 32.68 -7.33
C LEU A 430 -10.13 33.88 -7.60
N GLN A 431 -10.84 34.36 -6.58
CA GLN A 431 -11.33 35.73 -6.59
C GLN A 431 -10.09 36.61 -6.50
N ASN A 432 -9.81 37.35 -7.59
CA ASN A 432 -8.80 38.39 -7.59
C ASN A 432 -9.17 39.44 -6.53
N SER A 433 -8.25 39.70 -5.61
CA SER A 433 -8.16 40.94 -4.84
C SER A 433 -6.79 41.54 -5.05
#